data_AF-A0A1Y4NMN4-F1
#
_entry.id   AF-A0A1Y4NMN4-F1
#
_cell.length_a   1.000
_cell.length_b   1.000
_cell.length_c   1.000
_cell.angle_alpha   90.00
_cell.angle_beta   90.00
_cell.angle_gamma   90.00
#
_symmetry.space_group_name_H-M   'P 1'
#
loop_
_entity.id
_entity.type
_entity.pdbx_description
1 polymer ?
#
loop_
_entity_poly.entity_id
_entity_poly.type
_entity_poly.pdbx_seq_one_letter_code
_entity_poly.pdbx_strand_id
1 'polypeptide(L)' 'MKNGEENTVIQNLLDAGCGKKFIENFLTCRRKGEVGKQLKLLSGQRDELLTRVHEEEKKINCLDYLVYQIEKEKH' A
#
# COMPACT_ATOMS: atom_id res chain seq x y z
N MET A 1 -12.68 -3.34 24.32
CA MET A 1 -11.32 -3.32 23.74
C MET A 1 -10.39 -2.67 24.74
N LYS A 2 -9.20 -3.22 24.98
CA LYS A 2 -8.17 -2.52 25.74
C LYS A 2 -7.61 -1.41 24.86
N ASN A 3 -7.44 -0.20 25.38
CA ASN A 3 -6.96 0.96 24.60
C ASN A 3 -5.62 0.69 23.87
N GLY A 4 -4.80 -0.25 24.35
CA GLY A 4 -3.56 -0.65 23.68
C GLY A 4 -3.73 -1.35 22.34
N GLU A 5 -4.76 -2.18 22.16
CA GLU A 5 -4.96 -2.97 20.93
C GLU A 5 -5.48 -2.14 19.74
N GLU A 6 -6.21 -1.06 20.04
CA GLU A 6 -6.68 -0.13 19.01
C GLU A 6 -5.53 0.75 18.51
N ASN A 7 -4.67 1.22 19.42
CA ASN A 7 -3.49 2.01 19.08
C ASN A 7 -2.52 1.23 18.18
N THR A 8 -2.26 -0.05 18.47
CA THR A 8 -1.41 -0.90 17.60
C THR A 8 -2.02 -1.04 16.21
N VAL A 9 -3.34 -1.23 16.10
CA VAL A 9 -3.99 -1.35 14.80
C VAL A 9 -3.94 -0.05 14.02
N ILE A 10 -4.14 1.10 14.67
CA ILE A 10 -4.00 2.40 14.01
C ILE A 10 -2.57 2.60 13.50
N GLN A 11 -1.57 2.29 14.32
CA GLN A 11 -0.17 2.41 13.91
C GLN A 11 0.15 1.52 12.70
N ASN A 12 -0.27 0.25 12.72
CA ASN A 12 -0.08 -0.65 11.58
C ASN A 12 -0.73 -0.12 10.29
N LEU A 13 -1.90 0.52 10.41
CA LEU A 13 -2.56 1.13 9.25
C LEU A 13 -1.79 2.36 8.76
N LEU A 14 -1.29 3.20 9.66
CA LEU A 14 -0.44 4.35 9.29
C LEU A 14 0.85 3.90 8.60
N ASP A 15 1.51 2.87 9.13
CA ASP A 15 2.73 2.31 8.56
C ASP A 15 2.49 1.68 7.18
N ALA A 16 1.29 1.13 6.95
CA ALA A 16 0.83 0.65 5.64
C ALA A 16 0.44 1.79 4.67
N GLY A 17 0.60 3.05 5.07
CA GLY A 17 0.27 4.23 4.27
C GLY A 17 -1.23 4.53 4.20
N CYS A 18 -2.04 4.00 5.11
CA CYS A 18 -3.48 4.28 5.15
C CYS A 18 -3.73 5.69 5.74
N GLY A 19 -4.45 6.52 5.00
CA GLY A 19 -4.84 7.85 5.47
C GLY A 19 -5.92 7.84 6.55
N LYS A 20 -6.13 9.00 7.21
CA LYS A 20 -7.11 9.17 8.31
C LYS A 20 -8.51 8.66 7.97
N LYS A 21 -9.03 8.99 6.79
CA LYS A 21 -10.35 8.53 6.31
C LYS A 21 -10.45 7.01 6.19
N PHE A 22 -9.38 6.35 5.74
CA PHE A 22 -9.32 4.88 5.67
C PHE A 22 -9.39 4.29 7.08
N ILE A 23 -8.60 4.83 8.00
CA ILE A 23 -8.53 4.38 9.40
C ILE A 23 -9.90 4.54 10.08
N GLU A 24 -10.56 5.68 9.92
CA GLU A 24 -11.91 5.93 10.46
C GLU A 24 -12.95 4.92 9.95
N ASN A 25 -12.93 4.63 8.64
CA ASN A 25 -13.81 3.63 8.03
C ASN A 25 -13.50 2.22 8.55
N PHE A 26 -12.22 1.87 8.66
CA PHE A 26 -11.78 0.57 9.16
C PHE A 26 -12.22 0.35 10.61
N LEU A 27 -11.99 1.34 11.49
CA LEU A 27 -12.39 1.27 12.90
C LEU A 27 -13.92 1.24 13.04
N THR A 28 -14.66 1.92 12.18
CA THR A 28 -16.13 1.84 12.14
C THR A 28 -16.61 0.44 11.78
N CYS A 29 -16.02 -0.19 10.75
CA CYS A 29 -16.33 -1.59 10.40
C CYS A 29 -15.98 -2.54 11.56
N ARG A 30 -14.84 -2.31 12.23
CA ARG A 30 -14.40 -3.11 13.38
C ARG A 30 -15.38 -3.07 14.54
N ARG A 31 -15.84 -1.87 14.93
CA ARG A 31 -16.83 -1.68 16.00
C ARG A 31 -18.17 -2.36 15.69
N LYS A 32 -18.51 -2.48 14.40
CA LYS A 32 -19.71 -3.17 13.92
C LYS A 32 -19.53 -4.69 13.72
N GLY A 33 -18.32 -5.23 13.94
CA GLY A 33 -18.02 -6.64 13.69
C GLY A 33 -17.97 -7.02 12.20
N GLU A 34 -17.85 -6.05 11.30
CA GLU A 34 -17.89 -6.25 9.85
C GLU A 34 -16.53 -6.71 9.29
N VAL A 35 -16.07 -7.89 9.71
CA VAL A 35 -14.74 -8.44 9.36
C VAL A 35 -14.53 -8.50 7.85
N GLY A 36 -15.54 -8.91 7.08
CA GLY A 36 -15.44 -8.96 5.61
C GLY A 36 -15.17 -7.60 4.98
N LYS A 37 -15.75 -6.51 5.51
CA LYS A 37 -15.48 -5.16 5.03
C LYS A 37 -14.08 -4.69 5.42
N GLN A 38 -13.62 -5.03 6.62
CA GLN A 38 -12.24 -4.73 7.05
C GLN A 38 -11.22 -5.38 6.11
N LEU A 39 -11.39 -6.67 5.79
CA LEU A 39 -10.51 -7.38 4.86
C LEU A 39 -10.54 -6.78 3.46
N LYS A 40 -11.73 -6.40 2.97
CA LYS A 40 -11.88 -5.75 1.67
C LYS A 40 -11.14 -4.40 1.62
N LEU A 41 -11.23 -3.59 2.68
CA LEU A 41 -10.49 -2.33 2.77
C LEU A 41 -8.98 -2.59 2.69
N LEU A 42 -8.46 -3.55 3.46
CA LEU A 42 -7.02 -3.89 3.46
C LEU A 42 -6.55 -4.40 2.10
N SER A 43 -7.35 -5.22 1.41
CA SER A 43 -7.04 -5.68 0.06
C SER A 43 -6.94 -4.51 -0.92
N GLY A 44 -7.85 -3.54 -0.83
CA GLY A 44 -7.80 -2.34 -1.67
C GLY A 44 -6.51 -1.53 -1.45
N GLN A 45 -6.11 -1.32 -0.19
CA GLN A 45 -4.84 -0.65 0.12
C GLN A 45 -3.65 -1.42 -0.47
N ARG A 46 -3.64 -2.75 -0.35
CA ARG A 46 -2.59 -3.58 -0.93
C ARG A 46 -2.51 -3.42 -2.45
N ASP A 47 -3.64 -3.39 -3.14
CA ASP A 47 -3.68 -3.25 -4.59
C ASP A 47 -3.20 -1.86 -5.05
N GLU A 48 -3.50 -0.80 -4.29
CA GLU A 48 -2.95 0.54 -4.51
C GLU A 48 -1.42 0.57 -4.36
N LEU A 49 -0.88 -0.08 -3.32
CA LEU A 49 0.56 -0.16 -3.10
C LEU A 49 1.25 -0.92 -4.24
N LEU A 50 0.69 -2.05 -4.67
CA LEU A 50 1.20 -2.81 -5.80
C LEU A 50 1.16 -2.03 -7.11
N THR A 51 0.11 -1.23 -7.33
CA THR A 51 0.01 -0.37 -8.51
C THR A 51 1.17 0.63 -8.56
N ARG A 52 1.50 1.26 -7.43
CA ARG A 52 2.64 2.18 -7.34
C ARG A 52 3.98 1.48 -7.58
N VAL A 53 4.16 0.27 -7.03
CA VAL A 53 5.38 -0.52 -7.29
C VAL A 53 5.51 -0.81 -8.78
N HIS A 54 4.45 -1.31 -9.43
CA HIS A 54 4.48 -1.61 -10.86
C HIS A 54 4.72 -0.36 -11.73
N GLU A 55 4.27 0.83 -11.29
CA GLU A 55 4.57 2.09 -11.97
C GLU A 55 6.05 2.46 -11.89
N GLU A 56 6.66 2.33 -10.71
CA GLU A 56 8.09 2.60 -10.54
C GLU A 56 8.96 1.55 -11.25
N GLU A 57 8.58 0.27 -11.21
CA GLU A 57 9.26 -0.80 -11.97
C GLU A 57 9.29 -0.50 -13.47
N LYS A 58 8.18 0.00 -14.05
CA LYS A 58 8.15 0.41 -15.47
C LYS A 58 9.13 1.54 -15.76
N LYS A 59 9.24 2.54 -14.88
CA LYS A 59 10.18 3.64 -15.04
C LYS A 59 11.63 3.13 -14.99
N ILE A 60 11.93 2.25 -14.04
CA ILE A 60 13.25 1.61 -13.91
C ILE A 60 13.60 0.83 -15.19
N ASN A 61 12.68 0.00 -15.68
CA ASN A 61 12.90 -0.75 -16.93
C ASN A 61 13.22 0.16 -18.12
N CYS A 62 12.58 1.33 -18.23
CA CYS A 62 12.90 2.31 -19.27
C CYS A 62 14.31 2.88 -19.12
N LEU A 63 14.75 3.17 -17.88
CA LEU A 63 16.09 3.65 -17.60
C LEU A 63 17.15 2.58 -17.91
N ASP A 64 16.91 1.34 -17.47
CA ASP A 64 17.81 0.20 -17.73
C ASP A 64 17.98 -0.05 -19.22
N TYR A 65 16.88 0.04 -19.98
CA TYR A 65 16.94 -0.08 -21.44
C TYR A 65 17.78 1.03 -22.08
N LEU A 66 17.64 2.27 -21.61
CA LEU A 66 18.44 3.39 -22.11
C LEU A 66 19.93 3.20 -21.81
N VAL A 67 20.27 2.75 -20.59
CA VAL A 67 21.64 2.40 -20.21
C VAL A 67 22.20 1.33 -21.14
N TYR A 68 21.45 0.25 -21.36
CA TYR A 68 21.85 -0.82 -22.27
C TYR A 68 22.13 -0.32 -23.71
N GLN A 69 21.31 0.57 -24.25
CA GLN A 69 21.56 1.15 -25.59
C GLN A 69 22.89 1.92 -25.63
N ILE A 70 23.14 2.77 -24.62
CA ILE A 70 24.37 3.56 -24.53
C ILE A 70 25.60 2.66 -24.40
N GLU A 71 25.52 1.59 -23.58
CA GLU A 71 26.61 0.63 -23.43
C GLU A 71 26.89 -0.13 -24.72
N LYS A 72 25.84 -0.50 -25.45
CA LYS A 72 25.98 -1.18 -26.76
C LYS A 72 26.63 -0.28 -27.82
N GLU A 73 26.32 1.01 -27.84
CA GLU A 73 26.90 1.96 -28.81
C GLU A 73 28.39 2.28 -28.56
N LYS A 74 28.91 2.00 -27.35
CA LYS A 74 30.33 2.17 -27.02
C LYS A 74 31.23 1.06 -27.55
N HIS A 75 30.68 0.03 -28.18
CA HIS A 75 31.36 -1.12 -28.73
C HIS A 75 31.19 -1.20 -30.25
#